data_AF-A0AAV5WU65-F1
#
_entry.id   AF-A0AAV5WU65-F1
#
_cell.length_a   1.000
_cell.length_b   1.000
_cell.length_c   1.000
_cell.angle_alpha   90.00
_cell.angle_beta   90.00
_cell.angle_gamma   90.00
#
_symmetry.space_group_name_H-M   'P 1'
#
loop_
_entity.id
_entity.type
_entity.pdbx_description
1 polymer ?
#
loop_
_entity_poly.entity_id
_entity_poly.type
_entity_poly.pdbx_seq_one_letter_code
_entity_poly.pdbx_strand_id
1 'polypeptide(L)'
;TLDPYHYRPFNGQSTTNMRTPLAIVAFCLILLHSIVSSEFPVVQTSFGHVRGYPFTSKDGTSAQIFKRIPYASAPIGELRWKKPAALQSWNETLDCTFFGPACAQRTVLYSGPPAGFSEDCLYLNVYTSDECMSSNVLCPVLFVIHGGVAIYEAPMKFPDETLVRNFVSQGIVVVTIAYRLGAFGVIALGDENVLPANLAFHDVLAALKFTRAEVAKFGGDVERITLMGHSEGAHFALMAAFSPAISKHGEPRLFNGVISMSGPSGLESQELTVNRTQKVAKELGCTGTAHEVLTCLKQFDTDSILGAAFKVHGPNVFSAKGPIGVTMAGELLPITNARELRQNTAPIRLMMGTTIYEIRTFVERNKLNRMLGIVNDEECYEKYLRDKQTGQFKPGYNDDSQAIIMTSHLFTKYIAELGGEAYLYEYDYPVHGAHADDAYFVLGFHEFEKDENEEWLSRVYPRYFANFVKGGRPAPDWNPVKPQLMNYYSVNKSIADDISPHTKYGYQSNIVRYYDELVKFDDVLFKVKNKVLSAPIEYKSLNFSGNFQSFLESLTITDAIVFFCFFIAVICFLCCLCKCFQRFCCCCCRRKRGCEHQPLIIRQYPM
;
A
#
# COMPACT_ATOMS: atom_id res chain seq x y z
N THR A 1 -59.17 -26.15 -66.04
CA THR A 1 -59.10 -25.77 -67.47
C THR A 1 -57.77 -26.22 -68.01
N LEU A 2 -57.81 -27.20 -68.92
CA LEU A 2 -56.68 -27.75 -69.68
C LEU A 2 -56.16 -26.72 -70.69
N ASP A 3 -54.84 -26.57 -70.83
CA ASP A 3 -54.08 -26.90 -72.07
C ASP A 3 -52.56 -26.59 -71.94
N PRO A 4 -51.67 -27.20 -72.75
CA PRO A 4 -50.33 -27.63 -72.39
C PRO A 4 -49.26 -27.12 -73.39
N TYR A 5 -48.05 -27.69 -73.33
CA TYR A 5 -46.97 -27.65 -74.34
C TYR A 5 -46.26 -26.32 -74.60
N HIS A 6 -44.97 -26.27 -74.25
CA HIS A 6 -43.92 -26.31 -75.28
C HIS A 6 -42.52 -26.57 -74.69
N TYR A 7 -42.01 -27.75 -75.01
CA TYR A 7 -40.59 -28.08 -74.97
C TYR A 7 -39.88 -27.39 -76.14
N ARG A 8 -38.74 -26.72 -75.88
CA ARG A 8 -37.70 -26.41 -76.87
C ARG A 8 -36.37 -26.95 -76.33
N PRO A 9 -35.59 -27.72 -77.11
CA PRO A 9 -34.26 -28.13 -76.70
C PRO A 9 -33.26 -27.03 -77.05
N PHE A 10 -32.54 -26.50 -76.06
CA PHE A 10 -31.35 -25.69 -76.31
C PHE A 10 -30.12 -26.60 -76.24
N ASN A 11 -29.59 -26.94 -77.41
CA ASN A 11 -28.23 -27.43 -77.56
C ASN A 11 -27.27 -26.28 -77.25
N GLY A 12 -26.68 -26.31 -76.05
CA GLY A 12 -25.55 -25.47 -75.68
C GLY A 12 -24.42 -26.37 -75.23
N GLN A 13 -23.41 -26.57 -76.09
CA GLN A 13 -22.14 -27.16 -75.71
C GLN A 13 -21.51 -26.28 -74.61
N SER A 14 -21.59 -26.72 -73.36
CA SER A 14 -20.80 -26.15 -72.28
C SER A 14 -19.42 -26.79 -72.33
N THR A 15 -18.47 -26.10 -72.96
CA THR A 15 -17.05 -26.33 -72.71
C THR A 15 -16.77 -25.89 -71.27
N THR A 16 -16.86 -26.83 -70.33
CA THR A 16 -16.46 -26.62 -68.95
C THR A 16 -14.96 -26.34 -68.92
N ASN A 17 -14.61 -25.06 -68.84
CA ASN A 17 -13.26 -24.61 -68.51
C ASN A 17 -12.93 -25.11 -67.11
N MET A 18 -12.27 -26.26 -67.03
CA MET A 18 -11.80 -26.94 -65.82
C MET A 18 -10.59 -26.22 -65.17
N ARG A 19 -10.51 -24.89 -65.30
CA ARG A 19 -9.42 -24.05 -64.76
C ARG A 19 -9.85 -23.17 -63.58
N THR A 20 -11.14 -23.10 -63.28
CA THR A 20 -11.69 -22.25 -62.20
C THR A 20 -11.60 -22.82 -60.78
N PRO A 21 -11.55 -24.15 -60.49
CA PRO A 21 -11.46 -24.62 -59.11
C PRO A 21 -10.05 -24.39 -58.52
N LEU A 22 -9.00 -24.52 -59.33
CA LEU A 22 -7.62 -24.32 -58.89
C LEU A 22 -7.35 -22.85 -58.55
N ALA A 23 -7.91 -21.91 -59.30
CA ALA A 23 -7.74 -20.48 -59.05
C ALA A 23 -8.45 -20.04 -57.77
N ILE A 24 -9.64 -20.57 -57.47
CA ILE A 24 -10.38 -20.27 -56.24
C ILE A 24 -9.71 -20.94 -55.03
N VAL A 25 -9.23 -22.19 -55.17
CA VAL A 25 -8.47 -22.87 -54.10
C VAL A 25 -7.13 -22.18 -53.87
N ALA A 26 -6.41 -21.76 -54.91
CA ALA A 26 -5.19 -20.97 -54.78
C ALA A 26 -5.47 -19.59 -54.16
N PHE A 27 -6.56 -18.91 -54.54
CA PHE A 27 -6.95 -17.63 -53.96
C PHE A 27 -7.39 -17.77 -52.49
N CYS A 28 -8.06 -18.87 -52.13
CA CYS A 28 -8.40 -19.20 -50.74
C CYS A 28 -7.16 -19.62 -49.94
N LEU A 29 -6.20 -20.35 -50.52
CA LEU A 29 -4.93 -20.69 -49.89
C LEU A 29 -4.02 -19.46 -49.73
N ILE A 30 -4.06 -18.52 -50.69
CA ILE A 30 -3.37 -17.23 -50.60
C ILE A 30 -4.06 -16.34 -49.56
N LEU A 31 -5.39 -16.32 -49.47
CA LEU A 31 -6.13 -15.65 -48.40
C LEU A 31 -5.88 -16.29 -47.03
N LEU A 32 -5.73 -17.62 -46.95
CA LEU A 32 -5.34 -18.36 -45.74
C LEU A 32 -3.88 -18.10 -45.34
N HIS A 33 -2.96 -17.85 -46.30
CA HIS A 33 -1.60 -17.40 -46.04
C HIS A 33 -1.50 -15.88 -45.76
N SER A 34 -2.51 -15.11 -46.21
CA SER A 34 -2.61 -13.66 -46.00
C SER A 34 -3.34 -13.30 -44.70
N ILE A 35 -3.97 -14.27 -44.04
CA ILE A 35 -4.10 -14.26 -42.58
C ILE A 35 -2.69 -14.55 -42.07
N VAL A 36 -1.81 -13.55 -42.18
CA VAL A 36 -0.52 -13.56 -41.52
C VAL A 36 -0.83 -13.84 -40.07
N SER A 37 -0.45 -15.04 -39.63
CA SER A 37 -0.31 -15.38 -38.23
C SER A 37 0.41 -14.21 -37.59
N SER A 38 -0.32 -13.40 -36.84
CA SER A 38 0.28 -12.47 -35.90
C SER A 38 1.06 -13.34 -34.92
N GLU A 39 2.35 -13.56 -35.20
CA GLU A 39 3.17 -14.43 -34.38
C GLU A 39 3.18 -13.86 -32.96
N PHE A 40 2.64 -14.63 -32.03
CA PHE A 40 2.65 -14.27 -30.62
C PHE A 40 4.11 -14.04 -30.19
N PRO A 41 4.46 -12.86 -29.63
CA PRO A 41 5.83 -12.55 -29.27
C PRO A 41 6.33 -13.52 -28.19
N VAL A 42 7.56 -14.02 -28.36
CA VAL A 42 8.22 -14.88 -27.36
C VAL A 42 9.47 -14.19 -26.85
N VAL A 43 9.60 -14.08 -25.53
CA VAL A 43 10.79 -13.53 -24.86
C VAL A 43 11.45 -14.62 -24.02
N GLN A 44 12.76 -14.77 -24.13
CA GLN A 44 13.54 -15.70 -23.32
C GLN A 44 13.98 -15.02 -22.02
N THR A 45 13.39 -15.43 -20.89
CA THR A 45 13.80 -15.00 -19.54
C THR A 45 14.94 -15.86 -19.00
N SER A 46 15.51 -15.51 -17.85
CA SER A 46 16.46 -16.40 -17.16
C SER A 46 15.79 -17.68 -16.60
N PHE A 47 14.46 -17.67 -16.46
CA PHE A 47 13.68 -18.78 -15.92
C PHE A 47 13.06 -19.66 -17.02
N GLY A 48 12.90 -19.14 -18.23
CA GLY A 48 12.33 -19.86 -19.38
C GLY A 48 11.63 -18.93 -20.37
N HIS A 49 11.10 -19.49 -21.44
CA HIS A 49 10.41 -18.72 -22.48
C HIS A 49 9.02 -18.28 -21.99
N VAL A 50 8.62 -17.05 -22.33
CA VAL A 50 7.27 -16.52 -22.10
C VAL A 50 6.67 -16.05 -23.41
N ARG A 51 5.39 -16.35 -23.66
CA ARG A 51 4.66 -15.96 -24.87
C ARG A 51 3.61 -14.91 -24.54
N GLY A 52 3.78 -13.69 -25.04
CA GLY A 52 2.80 -12.61 -24.95
C GLY A 52 1.88 -12.59 -26.18
N TYR A 53 1.14 -11.50 -26.36
CA TYR A 53 0.31 -11.22 -27.54
C TYR A 53 0.53 -9.78 -28.04
N PRO A 54 0.40 -9.55 -29.36
CA PRO A 54 0.41 -8.21 -29.91
C PRO A 54 -0.94 -7.52 -29.67
N PHE A 55 -0.89 -6.22 -29.44
CA PHE A 55 -2.03 -5.37 -29.20
C PHE A 55 -1.90 -4.08 -30.00
N THR A 56 -3.01 -3.58 -30.53
CA THR A 56 -3.07 -2.28 -31.17
C THR A 56 -4.14 -1.46 -30.48
N SER A 57 -3.75 -0.33 -29.88
CA SER A 57 -4.70 0.59 -29.25
C SER A 57 -5.59 1.27 -30.29
N LYS A 58 -6.66 1.91 -29.86
CA LYS A 58 -7.62 2.60 -30.75
C LYS A 58 -6.98 3.74 -31.56
N ASP A 59 -5.89 4.32 -31.06
CA ASP A 59 -5.11 5.36 -31.76
C ASP A 59 -4.03 4.80 -32.72
N GLY A 60 -3.94 3.48 -32.86
CA GLY A 60 -3.01 2.81 -33.78
C GLY A 60 -1.64 2.48 -33.19
N THR A 61 -1.41 2.70 -31.90
CA THR A 61 -0.14 2.32 -31.25
C THR A 61 -0.01 0.79 -31.16
N SER A 62 1.06 0.23 -31.72
CA SER A 62 1.42 -1.20 -31.58
C SER A 62 2.15 -1.46 -30.26
N ALA A 63 1.79 -2.55 -29.58
CA ALA A 63 2.43 -3.02 -28.36
C ALA A 63 2.52 -4.55 -28.32
N GLN A 64 3.50 -5.06 -27.59
CA GLN A 64 3.63 -6.45 -27.19
C GLN A 64 3.34 -6.56 -25.69
N ILE A 65 2.36 -7.39 -25.33
CA ILE A 65 1.86 -7.52 -23.97
C ILE A 65 2.10 -8.94 -23.46
N PHE A 66 2.74 -9.04 -22.29
CA PHE A 66 3.01 -10.28 -21.59
C PHE A 66 2.36 -10.21 -20.22
N LYS A 67 1.40 -11.09 -19.96
CA LYS A 67 0.65 -11.16 -18.71
C LYS A 67 1.07 -12.37 -17.88
N ARG A 68 0.79 -12.35 -16.59
CA ARG A 68 0.98 -13.51 -15.69
C ARG A 68 2.41 -14.09 -15.69
N ILE A 69 3.44 -13.25 -15.76
CA ILE A 69 4.81 -13.71 -15.57
C ILE A 69 5.03 -13.89 -14.06
N PRO A 70 5.35 -15.09 -13.55
CA PRO A 70 5.58 -15.28 -12.13
C PRO A 70 6.89 -14.60 -11.75
N TYR A 71 6.90 -13.85 -10.64
CA TYR A 71 8.12 -13.22 -10.10
C TYR A 71 8.63 -13.89 -8.83
N ALA A 72 7.84 -14.77 -8.22
CA ALA A 72 8.17 -15.58 -7.06
C ALA A 72 7.38 -16.90 -7.08
N SER A 73 7.86 -17.90 -6.34
CA SER A 73 7.11 -19.15 -6.15
C SER A 73 5.76 -18.89 -5.48
N ALA A 74 4.74 -19.67 -5.87
CA ALA A 74 3.38 -19.54 -5.33
C ALA A 74 3.39 -19.63 -3.79
N PRO A 75 2.83 -18.64 -3.06
CA PRO A 75 2.88 -18.57 -1.60
C PRO A 75 1.81 -19.45 -0.93
N ILE A 76 1.72 -20.71 -1.35
CA ILE A 76 0.74 -21.70 -0.90
C ILE A 76 1.41 -22.79 -0.05
N GLY A 77 0.62 -23.58 0.67
CA GLY A 77 1.12 -24.68 1.51
C GLY A 77 2.14 -24.18 2.53
N GLU A 78 3.35 -24.75 2.52
CA GLU A 78 4.41 -24.34 3.45
C GLU A 78 4.97 -22.93 3.20
N LEU A 79 4.79 -22.39 1.99
CA LEU A 79 5.16 -21.01 1.64
C LEU A 79 4.10 -19.98 2.08
N ARG A 80 2.93 -20.43 2.56
CA ARG A 80 1.91 -19.54 3.12
C ARG A 80 2.49 -18.77 4.31
N TRP A 81 2.34 -17.45 4.28
CA TRP A 81 2.92 -16.49 5.22
C TRP A 81 4.45 -16.55 5.37
N LYS A 82 5.17 -16.98 4.33
CA LYS A 82 6.62 -16.79 4.19
C LYS A 82 6.92 -15.63 3.25
N LYS A 83 8.13 -15.08 3.35
CA LYS A 83 8.64 -14.13 2.35
C LYS A 83 8.64 -14.80 0.96
N PRO A 84 8.50 -14.04 -0.15
CA PRO A 84 8.57 -14.57 -1.51
C PRO A 84 9.75 -15.51 -1.69
N ALA A 85 9.48 -16.75 -2.08
CA ALA A 85 10.51 -17.72 -2.38
C ALA A 85 10.95 -17.59 -3.84
N ALA A 86 12.21 -17.96 -4.11
CA ALA A 86 12.77 -17.93 -5.45
C ALA A 86 11.95 -18.78 -6.44
N LEU A 87 11.91 -18.36 -7.70
CA LEU A 87 11.28 -19.11 -8.77
C LEU A 87 12.08 -20.35 -9.14
N GLN A 88 11.39 -21.37 -9.60
CA GLN A 88 11.98 -22.46 -10.35
C GLN A 88 11.89 -22.15 -11.85
N SER A 89 12.94 -22.49 -12.59
CA SER A 89 12.92 -22.41 -14.05
C SER A 89 11.91 -23.40 -14.64
N TRP A 90 11.36 -23.05 -15.79
CA TRP A 90 10.45 -23.86 -16.57
C TRP A 90 11.02 -24.14 -17.96
N ASN A 91 10.77 -25.35 -18.47
CA ASN A 91 11.29 -25.76 -19.78
C ASN A 91 10.36 -25.36 -20.93
N GLU A 92 9.05 -25.52 -20.74
CA GLU A 92 8.04 -25.22 -21.76
C GLU A 92 7.75 -23.71 -21.84
N THR A 93 7.41 -23.22 -23.02
CA THR A 93 7.03 -21.80 -23.15
C THR A 93 5.77 -21.52 -22.33
N LEU A 94 5.89 -20.63 -21.34
CA LEU A 94 4.78 -20.21 -20.51
C LEU A 94 3.83 -19.30 -21.30
N ASP A 95 2.54 -19.64 -21.29
CA ASP A 95 1.51 -18.80 -21.91
C ASP A 95 1.20 -17.60 -21.03
N CYS A 96 1.62 -16.44 -21.52
CA CYS A 96 1.50 -15.13 -20.89
C CYS A 96 0.52 -14.25 -21.68
N THR A 97 -0.49 -14.83 -22.34
CA THR A 97 -1.47 -14.07 -23.14
C THR A 97 -2.69 -13.58 -22.35
N PHE A 98 -2.87 -14.04 -21.12
CA PHE A 98 -4.00 -13.70 -20.25
C PHE A 98 -3.54 -13.46 -18.81
N PHE A 99 -4.36 -12.73 -18.05
CA PHE A 99 -4.06 -12.46 -16.64
C PHE A 99 -4.12 -13.72 -15.78
N GLY A 100 -3.26 -13.79 -14.77
CA GLY A 100 -3.42 -14.71 -13.65
C GLY A 100 -4.59 -14.32 -12.75
N PRO A 101 -4.94 -15.18 -11.77
CA PRO A 101 -5.91 -14.81 -10.76
C PRO A 101 -5.43 -13.59 -9.97
N ALA A 102 -6.37 -12.78 -9.50
CA ALA A 102 -6.08 -11.76 -8.51
C ALA A 102 -5.71 -12.41 -7.17
N CYS A 103 -4.93 -11.71 -6.34
CA CYS A 103 -4.61 -12.21 -5.01
C CYS A 103 -5.87 -12.39 -4.16
N ALA A 104 -5.85 -13.41 -3.31
CA ALA A 104 -6.92 -13.78 -2.39
C ALA A 104 -7.49 -12.57 -1.63
N GLN A 105 -8.74 -12.23 -1.92
CA GLN A 105 -9.43 -11.07 -1.35
C GLN A 105 -10.94 -11.32 -1.31
N ARG A 106 -11.63 -10.62 -0.40
CA ARG A 106 -13.09 -10.66 -0.27
C ARG A 106 -13.61 -9.25 -0.03
N THR A 107 -14.18 -8.65 -1.07
CA THR A 107 -14.73 -7.29 -1.02
C THR A 107 -15.92 -7.15 -1.97
N VAL A 108 -16.78 -6.16 -1.68
CA VAL A 108 -17.85 -5.73 -2.59
C VAL A 108 -17.38 -4.66 -3.58
N LEU A 109 -16.17 -4.14 -3.41
CA LEU A 109 -15.63 -3.03 -4.19
C LEU A 109 -14.78 -3.48 -5.38
N TYR A 110 -14.36 -4.74 -5.41
CA TYR A 110 -13.63 -5.27 -6.55
C TYR A 110 -14.59 -5.55 -7.71
N SER A 111 -14.30 -4.92 -8.85
CA SER A 111 -15.03 -5.10 -10.11
C SER A 111 -14.07 -5.38 -11.27
N GLY A 112 -12.97 -6.10 -11.02
CA GLY A 112 -12.04 -6.51 -12.08
C GLY A 112 -12.51 -7.77 -12.83
N PRO A 113 -11.84 -8.15 -13.94
CA PRO A 113 -12.25 -9.29 -14.76
C PRO A 113 -12.25 -10.61 -13.97
N PRO A 114 -13.05 -11.61 -14.40
CA PRO A 114 -13.40 -12.79 -13.60
C PRO A 114 -12.30 -13.87 -13.53
N ALA A 115 -11.01 -13.52 -13.62
CA ALA A 115 -9.91 -14.50 -13.51
C ALA A 115 -9.83 -15.18 -12.13
N GLY A 116 -10.72 -14.81 -11.20
CA GLY A 116 -10.87 -15.41 -9.89
C GLY A 116 -9.87 -14.85 -8.87
N PHE A 117 -9.96 -15.39 -7.66
CA PHE A 117 -9.06 -15.09 -6.56
C PHE A 117 -8.26 -16.34 -6.18
N SER A 118 -6.97 -16.18 -5.93
CA SER A 118 -6.08 -17.26 -5.54
C SER A 118 -4.96 -16.76 -4.62
N GLU A 119 -4.42 -17.64 -3.78
CA GLU A 119 -3.14 -17.39 -3.09
C GLU A 119 -1.94 -17.53 -4.04
N ASP A 120 -2.05 -18.38 -5.07
CA ASP A 120 -1.09 -18.39 -6.18
C ASP A 120 -1.37 -17.18 -7.08
N CYS A 121 -0.75 -16.04 -6.74
CA CYS A 121 -1.04 -14.75 -7.36
C CYS A 121 0.18 -13.84 -7.57
N LEU A 122 1.41 -14.31 -7.27
CA LEU A 122 2.64 -13.51 -7.35
C LEU A 122 3.14 -13.37 -8.80
N TYR A 123 2.33 -12.67 -9.59
CA TYR A 123 2.55 -12.44 -11.01
C TYR A 123 2.70 -10.95 -11.33
N LEU A 124 3.42 -10.67 -12.42
CA LEU A 124 3.49 -9.35 -13.04
C LEU A 124 3.14 -9.41 -14.53
N ASN A 125 2.87 -8.25 -15.10
CA ASN A 125 2.60 -8.08 -16.52
C ASN A 125 3.54 -7.01 -17.09
N VAL A 126 3.99 -7.19 -18.32
CA VAL A 126 4.90 -6.29 -19.04
C VAL A 126 4.22 -5.83 -20.34
N TYR A 127 4.26 -4.53 -20.56
CA TYR A 127 3.76 -3.86 -21.77
C TYR A 127 4.93 -3.12 -22.40
N THR A 128 5.24 -3.43 -23.65
CA THR A 128 6.39 -2.86 -24.36
C THR A 128 6.04 -2.62 -25.82
N SER A 129 6.83 -1.82 -26.53
CA SER A 129 6.67 -1.59 -27.97
C SER A 129 7.68 -2.40 -28.77
N ASP A 130 7.39 -2.63 -30.05
CA ASP A 130 8.34 -3.23 -30.99
C ASP A 130 9.64 -2.42 -31.05
N GLU A 131 9.54 -1.09 -30.96
CA GLU A 131 10.69 -0.19 -30.93
C GLU A 131 11.56 -0.42 -29.69
N CYS A 132 10.97 -0.52 -28.49
CA CYS A 132 11.75 -0.81 -27.28
C CYS A 132 12.42 -2.18 -27.34
N MET A 133 11.76 -3.19 -27.93
CA MET A 133 12.30 -4.55 -28.03
C MET A 133 13.37 -4.72 -29.12
N SER A 134 13.28 -3.97 -30.22
CA SER A 134 14.17 -4.11 -31.38
C SER A 134 15.32 -3.09 -31.43
N SER A 135 15.19 -1.98 -30.72
CA SER A 135 16.21 -0.93 -30.66
C SER A 135 17.40 -1.34 -29.80
N ASN A 136 18.59 -0.84 -30.17
CA ASN A 136 19.76 -0.90 -29.29
C ASN A 136 19.67 0.06 -28.09
N VAL A 137 18.65 0.92 -28.05
CA VAL A 137 18.40 1.89 -26.98
C VAL A 137 17.28 1.37 -26.08
N LEU A 138 17.60 1.06 -24.82
CA LEU A 138 16.62 0.64 -23.83
C LEU A 138 15.68 1.78 -23.43
N CYS A 139 14.41 1.44 -23.20
CA CYS A 139 13.35 2.37 -22.82
C CYS A 139 13.22 2.53 -21.30
N PRO A 140 12.90 3.72 -20.74
CA PRO A 140 12.54 3.88 -19.34
C PRO A 140 11.45 2.89 -18.90
N VAL A 141 11.49 2.48 -17.64
CA VAL A 141 10.55 1.51 -17.08
C VAL A 141 9.66 2.20 -16.04
N LEU A 142 8.35 2.04 -16.21
CA LEU A 142 7.33 2.44 -15.24
C LEU A 142 6.81 1.19 -14.51
N PHE A 143 7.10 1.09 -13.22
CA PHE A 143 6.68 -0.02 -12.36
C PHE A 143 5.47 0.38 -11.52
N VAL A 144 4.30 -0.15 -11.84
CA VAL A 144 2.99 0.25 -11.32
C VAL A 144 2.53 -0.68 -10.20
N ILE A 145 2.24 -0.10 -9.04
CA ILE A 145 1.75 -0.76 -7.84
C ILE A 145 0.29 -0.33 -7.62
N HIS A 146 -0.63 -1.30 -7.61
CA HIS A 146 -2.04 -0.99 -7.38
C HIS A 146 -2.35 -0.66 -5.91
N GLY A 147 -3.42 0.11 -5.69
CA GLY A 147 -3.95 0.46 -4.37
C GLY A 147 -4.87 -0.61 -3.80
N GLY A 148 -5.98 -0.17 -3.19
CA GLY A 148 -6.97 -1.03 -2.54
C GLY A 148 -6.74 -1.28 -1.04
N VAL A 149 -6.08 -0.34 -0.36
CA VAL A 149 -5.77 -0.38 1.10
C VAL A 149 -4.97 -1.65 1.49
N ALA A 150 -4.32 -2.28 0.51
CA ALA A 150 -3.70 -3.60 0.58
C ALA A 150 -4.62 -4.73 1.05
N ILE A 151 -5.94 -4.62 0.87
CA ILE A 151 -6.92 -5.68 1.19
C ILE A 151 -7.77 -6.11 -0.02
N TYR A 152 -7.82 -5.31 -1.08
CA TYR A 152 -8.44 -5.65 -2.35
C TYR A 152 -7.63 -5.07 -3.52
N GLU A 153 -8.15 -5.22 -4.75
CA GLU A 153 -7.61 -4.72 -6.03
C GLU A 153 -6.66 -5.72 -6.72
N ALA A 154 -6.32 -5.42 -7.98
CA ALA A 154 -5.46 -6.25 -8.83
C ALA A 154 -4.93 -5.41 -10.01
N PRO A 155 -3.79 -5.80 -10.63
CA PRO A 155 -3.26 -5.11 -11.82
C PRO A 155 -4.20 -5.17 -13.02
N MET A 156 -5.13 -6.13 -13.04
CA MET A 156 -6.16 -6.30 -14.09
C MET A 156 -7.13 -5.12 -14.19
N LYS A 157 -7.13 -4.21 -13.21
CA LYS A 157 -7.91 -2.97 -13.23
C LYS A 157 -7.37 -1.94 -14.21
N PHE A 158 -6.11 -2.05 -14.61
CA PHE A 158 -5.48 -1.14 -15.56
C PHE A 158 -5.77 -1.63 -16.99
N PRO A 159 -6.57 -0.89 -17.79
CA PRO A 159 -6.87 -1.32 -19.15
C PRO A 159 -5.62 -1.28 -20.04
N ASP A 160 -5.44 -2.31 -20.85
CA ASP A 160 -4.33 -2.39 -21.81
C ASP A 160 -4.30 -1.15 -22.72
N GLU A 161 -5.47 -0.73 -23.21
CA GLU A 161 -5.67 0.49 -24.01
C GLU A 161 -5.04 1.73 -23.36
N THR A 162 -5.31 1.95 -22.06
CA THR A 162 -4.84 3.13 -21.35
C THR A 162 -3.34 3.09 -21.13
N LEU A 163 -2.79 1.94 -20.70
CA LEU A 163 -1.35 1.80 -20.48
C LEU A 163 -0.56 1.94 -21.79
N VAL A 164 -1.07 1.34 -22.88
CA VAL A 164 -0.43 1.42 -24.19
C VAL A 164 -0.46 2.85 -24.71
N ARG A 165 -1.64 3.49 -24.71
CA ARG A 165 -1.80 4.86 -25.18
C ARG A 165 -0.99 5.87 -24.37
N ASN A 166 -1.01 5.76 -23.05
CA ASN A 166 -0.41 6.79 -22.20
C ASN A 166 1.12 6.63 -22.03
N PHE A 167 1.65 5.41 -22.10
CA PHE A 167 3.05 5.12 -21.79
C PHE A 167 3.80 4.36 -22.88
N VAL A 168 3.26 3.27 -23.43
CA VAL A 168 3.97 2.49 -24.46
C VAL A 168 4.17 3.32 -25.74
N SER A 169 3.16 4.10 -26.14
CA SER A 169 3.25 5.08 -27.25
C SER A 169 4.34 6.15 -27.03
N GLN A 170 4.78 6.30 -25.78
CA GLN A 170 5.77 7.27 -25.36
C GLN A 170 7.18 6.65 -25.24
N GLY A 171 7.37 5.39 -25.63
CA GLY A 171 8.65 4.69 -25.50
C GLY A 171 8.96 4.36 -24.04
N ILE A 172 7.95 3.92 -23.27
CA ILE A 172 8.09 3.49 -21.87
C ILE A 172 7.63 2.03 -21.77
N VAL A 173 8.45 1.20 -21.14
CA VAL A 173 8.05 -0.16 -20.75
C VAL A 173 7.25 -0.07 -19.46
N VAL A 174 6.04 -0.60 -19.43
CA VAL A 174 5.20 -0.62 -18.23
C VAL A 174 5.22 -2.00 -17.61
N VAL A 175 5.45 -2.08 -16.31
CA VAL A 175 5.33 -3.29 -15.51
C VAL A 175 4.22 -3.09 -14.48
N THR A 176 3.21 -3.95 -14.46
CA THR A 176 2.16 -3.95 -13.41
C THR A 176 2.30 -5.20 -12.57
N ILE A 177 2.10 -5.10 -11.26
CA ILE A 177 2.31 -6.23 -10.33
C ILE A 177 1.05 -6.57 -9.54
N ALA A 178 0.89 -7.84 -9.19
CA ALA A 178 0.02 -8.28 -8.11
C ALA A 178 0.88 -8.58 -6.86
N TYR A 179 0.33 -8.38 -5.65
CA TYR A 179 0.98 -8.67 -4.37
C TYR A 179 -0.05 -9.18 -3.36
N ARG A 180 0.36 -9.94 -2.33
CA ARG A 180 -0.59 -10.50 -1.34
C ARG A 180 -1.33 -9.40 -0.59
N LEU A 181 -2.59 -9.67 -0.27
CA LEU A 181 -3.51 -8.72 0.34
C LEU A 181 -4.00 -9.21 1.71
N GLY A 182 -4.51 -8.28 2.52
CA GLY A 182 -5.27 -8.52 3.73
C GLY A 182 -4.64 -9.56 4.65
N ALA A 183 -5.43 -10.57 5.02
CA ALA A 183 -5.02 -11.65 5.91
C ALA A 183 -3.77 -12.44 5.44
N PHE A 184 -3.38 -12.32 4.16
CA PHE A 184 -2.23 -13.02 3.59
C PHE A 184 -0.99 -12.12 3.42
N GLY A 185 -1.16 -10.80 3.38
CA GLY A 185 -0.10 -9.84 3.08
C GLY A 185 0.24 -8.84 4.17
N VAL A 186 -0.73 -8.46 5.02
CA VAL A 186 -0.59 -7.30 5.94
C VAL A 186 -0.79 -7.65 7.43
N ILE A 187 -0.83 -8.94 7.77
CA ILE A 187 -0.93 -9.39 9.18
C ILE A 187 0.43 -9.34 9.88
N ALA A 188 0.40 -9.28 11.22
CA ALA A 188 1.58 -9.35 12.07
C ALA A 188 1.27 -10.11 13.36
N LEU A 189 2.25 -10.85 13.89
CA LEU A 189 2.13 -11.56 15.18
C LEU A 189 3.14 -11.11 16.24
N GLY A 190 3.98 -10.11 15.92
CA GLY A 190 4.96 -9.54 16.86
C GLY A 190 6.25 -10.37 17.00
N ASP A 191 6.35 -11.50 16.31
CA ASP A 191 7.55 -12.36 16.27
C ASP A 191 7.94 -12.64 14.81
N GLU A 192 8.98 -11.95 14.35
CA GLU A 192 9.49 -12.02 12.97
C GLU A 192 10.01 -13.41 12.59
N ASN A 193 10.38 -14.26 13.56
CA ASN A 193 10.80 -15.63 13.28
C ASN A 193 9.61 -16.54 12.98
N VAL A 194 8.42 -16.20 13.49
CA VAL A 194 7.18 -16.93 13.25
C VAL A 194 6.50 -16.41 11.99
N LEU A 195 6.22 -15.09 11.95
CA LEU A 195 5.57 -14.40 10.85
C LEU A 195 6.26 -13.05 10.61
N PRO A 196 7.01 -12.92 9.50
CA PRO A 196 7.61 -11.63 9.13
C PRO A 196 6.54 -10.58 8.87
N ALA A 197 6.75 -9.36 9.37
CA ALA A 197 5.87 -8.24 9.05
C ALA A 197 5.96 -7.85 7.57
N ASN A 198 4.93 -7.16 7.06
CA ASN A 198 4.92 -6.53 5.74
C ASN A 198 5.16 -7.49 4.56
N LEU A 199 4.54 -8.68 4.56
CA LEU A 199 4.68 -9.64 3.47
C LEU A 199 4.25 -9.08 2.11
N ALA A 200 3.20 -8.26 2.06
CA ALA A 200 2.79 -7.53 0.86
C ALA A 200 3.92 -6.64 0.32
N PHE A 201 4.64 -5.95 1.21
CA PHE A 201 5.75 -5.10 0.80
C PHE A 201 6.98 -5.92 0.37
N HIS A 202 7.20 -7.09 0.98
CA HIS A 202 8.18 -8.06 0.49
C HIS A 202 7.85 -8.55 -0.92
N ASP A 203 6.58 -8.77 -1.24
CA ASP A 203 6.13 -9.16 -2.58
C ASP A 203 6.44 -8.07 -3.62
N VAL A 204 6.11 -6.81 -3.30
CA VAL A 204 6.46 -5.64 -4.13
C VAL A 204 7.96 -5.57 -4.38
N LEU A 205 8.78 -5.75 -3.34
CA LEU A 205 10.24 -5.73 -3.46
C LEU A 205 10.77 -6.92 -4.29
N ALA A 206 10.17 -8.10 -4.17
CA ALA A 206 10.53 -9.26 -4.97
C ALA A 206 10.20 -9.03 -6.46
N ALA A 207 9.03 -8.48 -6.76
CA ALA A 207 8.65 -8.12 -8.12
C ALA A 207 9.57 -7.04 -8.71
N LEU A 208 9.97 -6.04 -7.92
CA LEU A 208 10.94 -5.02 -8.36
C LEU A 208 12.32 -5.63 -8.65
N LYS A 209 12.79 -6.55 -7.81
CA LYS A 209 14.05 -7.27 -8.04
C LYS A 209 14.00 -8.13 -9.30
N PHE A 210 12.88 -8.82 -9.54
CA PHE A 210 12.65 -9.54 -10.78
C PHE A 210 12.68 -8.59 -11.98
N THR A 211 11.96 -7.47 -11.93
CA THR A 211 11.98 -6.45 -12.99
C THR A 211 13.39 -5.99 -13.29
N ARG A 212 14.21 -5.66 -12.28
CA ARG A 212 15.62 -5.30 -12.51
C ARG A 212 16.43 -6.39 -13.20
N ALA A 213 16.17 -7.66 -12.90
CA ALA A 213 16.92 -8.77 -13.49
C ALA A 213 16.48 -9.09 -14.94
N GLU A 214 15.21 -8.85 -15.27
CA GLU A 214 14.60 -9.39 -16.48
C GLU A 214 14.12 -8.33 -17.48
N VAL A 215 13.82 -7.10 -17.07
CA VAL A 215 13.12 -6.11 -17.93
C VAL A 215 13.92 -5.70 -19.18
N ALA A 216 15.26 -5.82 -19.14
CA ALA A 216 16.10 -5.61 -20.32
C ALA A 216 15.75 -6.55 -21.49
N LYS A 217 15.28 -7.77 -21.20
CA LYS A 217 14.83 -8.73 -22.21
C LYS A 217 13.51 -8.33 -22.89
N PHE A 218 12.80 -7.36 -22.30
CA PHE A 218 11.59 -6.75 -22.83
C PHE A 218 11.85 -5.33 -23.39
N GLY A 219 13.12 -4.93 -23.52
CA GLY A 219 13.52 -3.61 -24.03
C GLY A 219 13.58 -2.51 -22.96
N GLY A 220 13.47 -2.84 -21.67
CA GLY A 220 13.48 -1.87 -20.58
C GLY A 220 14.87 -1.58 -20.03
N ASP A 221 15.09 -0.35 -19.59
CA ASP A 221 16.33 0.13 -19.00
C ASP A 221 16.34 -0.09 -17.48
N VAL A 222 17.21 -1.00 -17.02
CA VAL A 222 17.34 -1.38 -15.60
C VAL A 222 17.84 -0.22 -14.72
N GLU A 223 18.45 0.80 -15.32
CA GLU A 223 18.97 1.99 -14.64
C GLU A 223 18.01 3.18 -14.70
N ARG A 224 16.82 3.01 -15.32
CA ARG A 224 15.76 4.03 -15.38
C ARG A 224 14.41 3.45 -15.01
N ILE A 225 14.30 2.92 -13.81
CA ILE A 225 13.05 2.42 -13.23
C ILE A 225 12.39 3.51 -12.38
N THR A 226 11.14 3.84 -12.66
CA THR A 226 10.29 4.72 -11.85
C THR A 226 9.18 3.89 -11.21
N LEU A 227 9.08 3.93 -9.88
CA LEU A 227 7.94 3.35 -9.18
C LEU A 227 6.76 4.31 -9.27
N MET A 228 5.57 3.79 -9.53
CA MET A 228 4.33 4.57 -9.49
C MET A 228 3.25 3.78 -8.78
N GLY A 229 2.45 4.44 -7.97
CA GLY A 229 1.25 3.84 -7.43
C GLY A 229 0.17 4.87 -7.14
N HIS A 230 -1.02 4.36 -6.84
CA HIS A 230 -2.13 5.14 -6.33
C HIS A 230 -2.54 4.62 -4.95
N SER A 231 -3.03 5.50 -4.07
CA SER A 231 -3.51 5.12 -2.72
C SER A 231 -2.45 4.24 -2.00
N GLU A 232 -2.80 3.07 -1.48
CA GLU A 232 -1.82 2.18 -0.82
C GLU A 232 -0.63 1.76 -1.70
N GLY A 233 -0.82 1.65 -3.03
CA GLY A 233 0.28 1.39 -3.96
C GLY A 233 1.27 2.56 -4.03
N ALA A 234 0.76 3.79 -3.93
CA ALA A 234 1.57 4.99 -3.80
C ALA A 234 2.32 5.00 -2.46
N HIS A 235 1.68 4.53 -1.38
CA HIS A 235 2.30 4.39 -0.08
C HIS A 235 3.44 3.35 -0.09
N PHE A 236 3.28 2.19 -0.75
CA PHE A 236 4.40 1.26 -0.95
C PHE A 236 5.55 1.88 -1.76
N ALA A 237 5.24 2.60 -2.84
CA ALA A 237 6.26 3.29 -3.64
C ALA A 237 7.03 4.33 -2.81
N LEU A 238 6.30 5.09 -1.99
CA LEU A 238 6.87 6.06 -1.06
C LEU A 238 7.73 5.38 0.01
N MET A 239 7.22 4.34 0.67
CA MET A 239 7.97 3.60 1.69
C MET A 239 9.21 2.93 1.11
N ALA A 240 9.21 2.53 -0.17
CA ALA A 240 10.43 2.04 -0.83
C ALA A 240 11.51 3.12 -0.90
N ALA A 241 11.14 4.38 -1.20
CA ALA A 241 12.08 5.51 -1.25
C ALA A 241 12.62 5.92 0.11
N PHE A 242 11.84 5.73 1.17
CA PHE A 242 12.15 6.22 2.52
C PHE A 242 12.60 5.12 3.50
N SER A 243 12.45 3.85 3.12
CA SER A 243 12.90 2.73 3.93
C SER A 243 14.43 2.76 4.07
N PRO A 244 14.98 2.73 5.30
CA PRO A 244 16.42 2.67 5.52
C PRO A 244 17.03 1.35 5.04
N ALA A 245 16.21 0.32 4.82
CA ALA A 245 16.64 -0.99 4.34
C ALA A 245 16.68 -1.09 2.80
N ILE A 246 15.82 -0.33 2.10
CA ILE A 246 15.70 -0.37 0.64
C ILE A 246 16.50 0.75 -0.02
N SER A 247 16.38 1.97 0.49
CA SER A 247 16.96 3.18 -0.09
C SER A 247 18.06 3.77 0.79
N LYS A 248 18.91 2.88 1.31
CA LYS A 248 20.04 3.24 2.18
C LYS A 248 21.03 4.14 1.44
N HIS A 249 21.39 5.25 2.08
CA HIS A 249 22.40 6.17 1.54
C HIS A 249 23.74 5.46 1.27
N GLY A 250 24.28 5.62 0.06
CA GLY A 250 25.56 5.06 -0.37
C GLY A 250 25.48 3.67 -1.02
N GLU A 251 24.31 3.02 -1.03
CA GLU A 251 24.11 1.73 -1.71
C GLU A 251 23.53 1.93 -3.13
N PRO A 252 23.77 0.99 -4.06
CA PRO A 252 23.12 1.01 -5.37
C PRO A 252 21.59 0.98 -5.24
N ARG A 253 20.92 1.86 -5.98
CA ARG A 253 19.46 1.96 -5.94
C ARG A 253 18.80 0.90 -6.78
N LEU A 254 17.60 0.50 -6.37
CA LEU A 254 16.75 -0.37 -7.17
C LEU A 254 15.91 0.40 -8.21
N PHE A 255 15.76 1.71 -8.03
CA PHE A 255 14.94 2.60 -8.86
C PHE A 255 15.43 4.06 -8.73
N ASN A 256 15.02 4.91 -9.66
CA ASN A 256 15.56 6.26 -9.85
C ASN A 256 14.51 7.36 -9.64
N GLY A 257 13.22 6.99 -9.66
CA GLY A 257 12.12 7.91 -9.45
C GLY A 257 10.93 7.26 -8.74
N VAL A 258 10.11 8.08 -8.09
CA VAL A 258 8.85 7.68 -7.47
C VAL A 258 7.74 8.65 -7.86
N ILE A 259 6.58 8.11 -8.21
CA ILE A 259 5.32 8.83 -8.39
C ILE A 259 4.31 8.28 -7.37
N SER A 260 3.84 9.15 -6.48
CA SER A 260 2.87 8.80 -5.44
C SER A 260 1.57 9.59 -5.63
N MET A 261 0.56 8.95 -6.23
CA MET A 261 -0.76 9.55 -6.47
C MET A 261 -1.68 9.28 -5.28
N SER A 262 -2.10 10.33 -4.57
CA SER A 262 -3.00 10.22 -3.40
C SER A 262 -2.52 9.20 -2.35
N GLY A 263 -1.21 9.11 -2.13
CA GLY A 263 -0.62 8.15 -1.20
C GLY A 263 -0.91 8.49 0.26
N PRO A 264 -1.59 7.61 1.03
CA PRO A 264 -1.74 7.82 2.46
C PRO A 264 -0.42 7.58 3.19
N SER A 265 -0.31 8.10 4.40
CA SER A 265 0.81 7.85 5.32
C SER A 265 0.41 6.96 6.48
N GLY A 266 -0.36 5.91 6.20
CA GLY A 266 -0.79 4.96 7.22
C GLY A 266 0.35 4.05 7.67
N LEU A 267 1.22 4.54 8.56
CA LEU A 267 2.19 3.70 9.26
C LEU A 267 1.58 3.17 10.55
N GLU A 268 1.35 1.86 10.59
CA GLU A 268 0.77 1.20 11.75
C GLU A 268 1.85 0.74 12.72
N SER A 269 1.58 0.89 14.01
CA SER A 269 2.45 0.27 15.02
C SER A 269 2.31 -1.25 14.98
N GLN A 270 3.38 -1.96 15.29
CA GLN A 270 3.35 -3.43 15.35
C GLN A 270 2.26 -3.93 16.30
N GLU A 271 2.11 -3.28 17.46
CA GLU A 271 1.10 -3.61 18.46
C GLU A 271 -0.33 -3.51 17.88
N LEU A 272 -0.63 -2.45 17.13
CA LEU A 272 -1.94 -2.25 16.53
C LEU A 272 -2.24 -3.32 15.47
N THR A 273 -1.27 -3.61 14.60
CA THR A 273 -1.39 -4.68 13.60
C THR A 273 -1.55 -6.06 14.24
N VAL A 274 -0.82 -6.34 15.33
CA VAL A 274 -0.96 -7.60 16.10
C VAL A 274 -2.35 -7.72 16.71
N ASN A 275 -2.86 -6.66 17.35
CA ASN A 275 -4.21 -6.65 17.92
C ASN A 275 -5.29 -6.92 16.85
N ARG A 276 -5.18 -6.24 15.70
CA ARG A 276 -6.05 -6.45 14.54
C ARG A 276 -5.95 -7.89 14.00
N THR A 277 -4.75 -8.45 13.92
CA THR A 277 -4.51 -9.84 13.49
C THR A 277 -5.14 -10.84 14.47
N GLN A 278 -4.99 -10.61 15.77
CA GLN A 278 -5.57 -11.47 16.82
C GLN A 278 -7.10 -11.47 16.78
N LYS A 279 -7.76 -10.36 16.42
CA LYS A 279 -9.22 -10.34 16.21
C LYS A 279 -9.64 -11.28 15.09
N VAL A 280 -8.93 -11.26 13.96
CA VAL A 280 -9.20 -12.17 12.82
C VAL A 280 -8.93 -13.62 13.23
N ALA A 281 -7.82 -13.89 13.92
CA ALA A 281 -7.49 -15.24 14.39
C ALA A 281 -8.55 -15.79 15.36
N LYS A 282 -9.06 -14.94 16.28
CA LYS A 282 -10.08 -15.32 17.26
C LYS A 282 -11.42 -15.70 16.61
N GLU A 283 -11.79 -15.10 15.48
CA GLU A 283 -12.98 -15.50 14.71
C GLU A 283 -12.90 -16.95 14.20
N LEU A 284 -11.68 -17.50 14.06
CA LEU A 284 -11.43 -18.90 13.71
C LEU A 284 -11.12 -19.79 14.92
N GLY A 285 -11.21 -19.25 16.14
CA GLY A 285 -10.84 -19.96 17.36
C GLY A 285 -9.32 -20.10 17.58
N CYS A 286 -8.50 -19.41 16.78
CA CYS A 286 -7.05 -19.41 16.92
C CYS A 286 -6.62 -18.39 17.98
N THR A 287 -6.11 -18.88 19.11
CA THR A 287 -5.64 -18.07 20.23
C THR A 287 -4.35 -18.62 20.81
N GLY A 288 -3.48 -17.78 21.35
CA GLY A 288 -2.25 -18.20 22.02
C GLY A 288 -1.07 -17.32 21.65
N THR A 289 0.12 -17.91 21.73
CA THR A 289 1.38 -17.35 21.23
C THR A 289 1.34 -17.19 19.70
N ALA A 290 2.27 -16.40 19.15
CA ALA A 290 2.42 -16.23 17.70
C ALA A 290 2.49 -17.60 16.98
N HIS A 291 3.27 -18.54 17.51
CA HIS A 291 3.44 -19.86 16.91
C HIS A 291 2.15 -20.69 16.92
N GLU A 292 1.42 -20.70 18.04
CA GLU A 292 0.13 -21.41 18.16
C GLU A 292 -0.92 -20.80 17.22
N VAL A 293 -0.99 -19.47 17.16
CA VAL A 293 -1.92 -18.76 16.26
C VAL A 293 -1.61 -19.08 14.80
N LEU A 294 -0.36 -18.97 14.37
CA LEU A 294 0.02 -19.26 12.97
C LEU A 294 -0.23 -20.73 12.61
N THR A 295 0.11 -21.65 13.51
CA THR A 295 -0.11 -23.10 13.32
C THR A 295 -1.59 -23.41 13.16
N CYS A 296 -2.44 -22.79 13.99
CA CYS A 296 -3.90 -22.92 13.88
C CYS A 296 -4.42 -22.33 12.56
N LEU A 297 -4.02 -21.10 12.21
CA LEU A 297 -4.45 -20.44 10.97
C LEU A 297 -4.10 -21.24 9.71
N LYS A 298 -2.96 -21.93 9.69
CA LYS A 298 -2.54 -22.78 8.57
C LYS A 298 -3.49 -23.95 8.28
N GLN A 299 -4.35 -24.34 9.22
CA GLN A 299 -5.31 -25.43 9.05
C GLN A 299 -6.56 -25.03 8.26
N PHE A 300 -6.80 -23.72 8.08
CA PHE A 300 -7.97 -23.21 7.37
C PHE A 300 -7.68 -22.98 5.88
N ASP A 301 -8.71 -23.15 5.06
CA ASP A 301 -8.68 -22.76 3.66
C ASP A 301 -8.74 -21.23 3.48
N THR A 302 -8.49 -20.79 2.25
CA THR A 302 -8.45 -19.37 1.89
C THR A 302 -9.77 -18.67 2.20
N ASP A 303 -10.89 -19.29 1.86
CA ASP A 303 -12.23 -18.70 2.02
C ASP A 303 -12.64 -18.53 3.48
N SER A 304 -12.27 -19.47 4.35
CA SER A 304 -12.51 -19.38 5.79
C SER A 304 -11.75 -18.21 6.41
N ILE A 305 -10.48 -18.05 6.04
CA ILE A 305 -9.63 -16.93 6.50
C ILE A 305 -10.18 -15.60 6.00
N LEU A 306 -10.53 -15.50 4.71
CA LEU A 306 -11.15 -14.31 4.14
C LEU A 306 -12.50 -14.00 4.78
N GLY A 307 -13.30 -15.02 5.08
CA GLY A 307 -14.57 -14.89 5.78
C GLY A 307 -14.41 -14.32 7.19
N ALA A 308 -13.43 -14.82 7.95
CA ALA A 308 -13.08 -14.30 9.28
C ALA A 308 -12.58 -12.85 9.21
N ALA A 309 -11.69 -12.54 8.26
CA ALA A 309 -11.21 -11.17 8.06
C ALA A 309 -12.36 -10.23 7.72
N PHE A 310 -13.23 -10.61 6.79
CA PHE A 310 -14.40 -9.82 6.39
C PHE A 310 -15.37 -9.58 7.56
N LYS A 311 -15.57 -10.54 8.46
CA LYS A 311 -16.39 -10.33 9.68
C LYS A 311 -15.82 -9.25 10.59
N VAL A 312 -14.49 -9.17 10.72
CA VAL A 312 -13.82 -8.16 11.56
C VAL A 312 -13.87 -6.77 10.93
N HIS A 313 -13.59 -6.66 9.63
CA HIS A 313 -13.48 -5.37 8.94
C HIS A 313 -14.87 -4.85 8.53
N GLY A 314 -15.82 -5.75 8.31
CA GLY A 314 -17.14 -5.43 7.79
C GLY A 314 -17.11 -4.97 6.32
N PRO A 315 -18.25 -4.49 5.80
CA PRO A 315 -18.36 -4.05 4.40
C PRO A 315 -17.61 -2.73 4.13
N ASN A 316 -17.32 -1.95 5.16
CA ASN A 316 -16.50 -0.75 5.02
C ASN A 316 -15.02 -1.17 5.08
N VAL A 317 -14.41 -1.33 3.90
CA VAL A 317 -12.98 -1.64 3.74
C VAL A 317 -12.07 -0.60 4.37
N PHE A 318 -12.57 0.63 4.54
CA PHE A 318 -11.88 1.71 5.21
C PHE A 318 -12.18 1.73 6.72
N SER A 319 -12.72 0.65 7.29
CA SER A 319 -12.77 0.55 8.75
C SER A 319 -11.40 0.14 9.27
N ALA A 320 -10.87 0.93 10.21
CA ALA A 320 -9.60 0.68 10.90
C ALA A 320 -9.67 -0.53 11.88
N LYS A 321 -10.57 -1.49 11.64
CA LYS A 321 -10.89 -2.60 12.54
C LYS A 321 -9.99 -3.82 12.34
N GLY A 322 -9.41 -3.97 11.17
CA GLY A 322 -8.53 -5.09 10.87
C GLY A 322 -7.26 -4.70 10.12
N PRO A 323 -6.38 -5.68 9.83
CA PRO A 323 -5.03 -5.42 9.33
C PRO A 323 -5.05 -4.71 7.97
N ILE A 324 -4.40 -3.56 7.90
CA ILE A 324 -4.31 -2.70 6.71
C ILE A 324 -2.91 -2.11 6.61
N GLY A 325 -2.55 -1.71 5.40
CA GLY A 325 -1.39 -0.86 5.14
C GLY A 325 -0.04 -1.44 5.56
N VAL A 326 0.85 -0.55 5.98
CA VAL A 326 2.26 -0.83 6.25
C VAL A 326 2.54 -0.74 7.75
N THR A 327 3.23 -1.74 8.30
CA THR A 327 3.60 -1.78 9.71
C THR A 327 5.04 -1.30 9.92
N MET A 328 5.27 -0.47 10.94
CA MET A 328 6.60 -0.09 11.43
C MET A 328 7.25 -1.26 12.19
N ALA A 329 7.60 -2.31 11.45
CA ALA A 329 8.19 -3.54 11.95
C ALA A 329 8.92 -4.31 10.84
N GLY A 330 9.70 -5.30 11.26
CA GLY A 330 10.44 -6.17 10.36
C GLY A 330 11.62 -5.48 9.69
N GLU A 331 12.31 -6.22 8.83
CA GLU A 331 13.57 -5.76 8.23
C GLU A 331 13.40 -4.64 7.19
N LEU A 332 12.22 -4.50 6.57
CA LEU A 332 11.98 -3.47 5.57
C LEU A 332 11.71 -2.10 6.21
N LEU A 333 11.13 -2.07 7.41
CA LEU A 333 10.82 -0.84 8.14
C LEU A 333 11.16 -1.01 9.62
N PRO A 334 12.45 -1.15 9.97
CA PRO A 334 12.91 -1.35 11.35
C PRO A 334 12.93 0.00 12.10
N ILE A 335 11.78 0.67 12.13
CA ILE A 335 11.59 1.98 12.75
C ILE A 335 10.51 1.87 13.82
N THR A 336 10.57 2.75 14.80
CA THR A 336 9.54 2.86 15.85
C THR A 336 8.72 4.13 15.71
N ASN A 337 9.25 5.11 14.98
CA ASN A 337 8.63 6.40 14.76
C ASN A 337 8.86 6.88 13.32
N ALA A 338 7.82 7.44 12.70
CA ALA A 338 7.88 7.93 11.32
C ALA A 338 8.94 9.03 11.09
N ARG A 339 9.37 9.76 12.12
CA ARG A 339 10.47 10.74 12.02
C ARG A 339 11.77 10.09 11.54
N GLU A 340 12.00 8.80 11.82
CA GLU A 340 13.21 8.05 11.44
C GLU A 340 13.33 7.84 9.92
N LEU A 341 12.22 7.82 9.18
CA LEU A 341 12.22 7.77 7.71
C LEU A 341 12.97 8.96 7.10
N ARG A 342 12.95 10.10 7.81
CA ARG A 342 13.58 11.36 7.40
C ARG A 342 15.04 11.49 7.82
N GLN A 343 15.67 10.44 8.32
CA GLN A 343 17.07 10.51 8.78
C GLN A 343 18.03 9.75 7.87
N ASN A 344 17.52 8.78 7.12
CA ASN A 344 18.35 7.78 6.41
C ASN A 344 18.08 7.71 4.89
N THR A 345 17.40 8.70 4.34
CA THR A 345 16.95 8.70 2.94
C THR A 345 17.91 9.46 2.04
N ALA A 346 18.26 8.87 0.89
CA ALA A 346 19.03 9.55 -0.16
C ALA A 346 18.13 10.38 -1.09
N PRO A 347 18.60 11.52 -1.65
CA PRO A 347 17.79 12.36 -2.53
C PRO A 347 17.34 11.61 -3.79
N ILE A 348 16.05 11.60 -4.13
CA ILE A 348 15.49 10.90 -5.31
C ILE A 348 14.60 11.85 -6.12
N ARG A 349 14.32 11.51 -7.39
CA ARG A 349 13.25 12.19 -8.14
C ARG A 349 11.91 11.73 -7.57
N LEU A 350 11.11 12.66 -7.07
CA LEU A 350 9.85 12.35 -6.41
C LEU A 350 8.75 13.22 -7.00
N MET A 351 7.68 12.63 -7.50
CA MET A 351 6.43 13.30 -7.81
C MET A 351 5.36 12.83 -6.82
N MET A 352 4.69 13.76 -6.14
CA MET A 352 3.54 13.44 -5.31
C MET A 352 2.40 14.38 -5.65
N GLY A 353 1.17 13.92 -5.44
CA GLY A 353 0.04 14.81 -5.49
C GLY A 353 -1.21 14.24 -4.88
N THR A 354 -2.23 15.08 -4.85
CA THR A 354 -3.50 14.83 -4.19
C THR A 354 -4.66 15.24 -5.07
N THR A 355 -5.83 14.67 -4.84
CA THR A 355 -7.10 15.24 -5.33
C THR A 355 -7.69 16.21 -4.31
N ILE A 356 -8.53 17.14 -4.74
CA ILE A 356 -9.11 18.16 -3.85
C ILE A 356 -10.08 17.56 -2.81
N TYR A 357 -10.66 16.37 -3.03
CA TYR A 357 -11.55 15.69 -2.09
C TYR A 357 -11.08 14.27 -1.77
N GLU A 358 -9.85 14.17 -1.23
CA GLU A 358 -9.15 12.89 -0.99
C GLU A 358 -9.97 11.83 -0.28
N ILE A 359 -10.59 12.10 0.86
CA ILE A 359 -11.37 11.09 1.59
C ILE A 359 -12.67 11.73 2.03
N ARG A 360 -13.80 11.02 1.95
CA ARG A 360 -15.13 11.57 2.35
C ARG A 360 -15.70 10.95 3.62
N THR A 361 -15.23 9.78 4.07
CA THR A 361 -15.96 8.95 5.06
C THR A 361 -15.12 8.33 6.18
N PHE A 362 -13.81 8.60 6.23
CA PHE A 362 -12.93 8.03 7.25
C PHE A 362 -12.77 8.98 8.42
N VAL A 363 -12.64 8.40 9.62
CA VAL A 363 -12.09 9.06 10.81
C VAL A 363 -11.37 7.97 11.59
N GLU A 364 -10.07 7.79 11.35
CA GLU A 364 -9.21 7.10 12.31
C GLU A 364 -8.51 8.15 13.15
N ARG A 365 -8.69 8.02 14.45
CA ARG A 365 -8.05 8.87 15.43
C ARG A 365 -6.53 8.80 15.27
N ASN A 366 -5.88 9.97 15.25
CA ASN A 366 -4.42 10.13 15.40
C ASN A 366 -3.55 9.61 14.24
N LYS A 367 -4.12 9.28 13.09
CA LYS A 367 -3.35 8.82 11.91
C LYS A 367 -2.26 9.82 11.50
N LEU A 368 -2.62 11.11 11.47
CA LEU A 368 -1.69 12.18 11.12
C LEU A 368 -0.62 12.41 12.21
N ASN A 369 -0.98 12.29 13.50
CA ASN A 369 -0.01 12.39 14.58
C ASN A 369 1.06 11.30 14.47
N ARG A 370 0.68 10.06 14.16
CA ARG A 370 1.65 8.95 13.92
C ARG A 370 2.60 9.27 12.78
N MET A 371 2.10 9.80 11.65
CA MET A 371 2.92 10.20 10.50
C MET A 371 3.90 11.33 10.84
N LEU A 372 3.43 12.35 11.54
CA LEU A 372 4.28 13.46 12.01
C LEU A 372 5.28 13.00 13.09
N GLY A 373 5.09 11.79 13.60
CA GLY A 373 5.83 11.20 14.71
C GLY A 373 5.67 12.02 15.99
N ILE A 374 4.47 12.54 16.22
CA ILE A 374 4.09 13.20 17.47
C ILE A 374 4.20 12.18 18.60
N VAL A 375 4.86 12.58 19.69
CA VAL A 375 5.09 11.72 20.86
C VAL A 375 3.96 11.87 21.88
N ASN A 376 3.49 13.10 22.10
CA ASN A 376 2.41 13.45 23.01
C ASN A 376 1.06 13.41 22.28
N ASP A 377 0.72 12.23 21.78
CA ASP A 377 -0.40 12.01 20.85
C ASP A 377 -1.75 12.49 21.41
N GLU A 378 -2.04 12.17 22.67
CA GLU A 378 -3.31 12.54 23.32
C GLU A 378 -3.43 14.06 23.47
N GLU A 379 -2.40 14.73 24.02
CA GLU A 379 -2.42 16.17 24.23
C GLU A 379 -2.47 16.96 22.91
N CYS A 380 -1.75 16.50 21.89
CA CYS A 380 -1.81 17.10 20.56
C CYS A 380 -3.19 16.92 19.92
N TYR A 381 -3.82 15.75 20.08
CA TYR A 381 -5.16 15.53 19.56
C TYR A 381 -6.23 16.32 20.33
N GLU A 382 -6.10 16.46 21.64
CA GLU A 382 -6.99 17.32 22.44
C GLU A 382 -6.87 18.79 22.03
N LYS A 383 -5.64 19.27 21.79
CA LYS A 383 -5.42 20.60 21.24
C LYS A 383 -6.08 20.76 19.87
N TYR A 384 -5.91 19.77 18.99
CA TYR A 384 -6.56 19.74 17.68
C TYR A 384 -8.09 19.87 17.74
N LEU A 385 -8.74 19.07 18.57
CA LEU A 385 -10.18 19.12 18.75
C LEU A 385 -10.64 20.48 19.31
N ARG A 386 -9.90 21.01 20.30
CA ARG A 386 -10.19 22.32 20.90
C ARG A 386 -10.08 23.45 19.88
N ASP A 387 -9.03 23.44 19.05
CA ASP A 387 -8.82 24.46 18.03
C ASP A 387 -9.89 24.40 16.94
N LYS A 388 -10.36 23.20 16.56
CA LYS A 388 -11.52 23.02 15.66
C LYS A 388 -12.82 23.53 16.27
N GLN A 389 -13.08 23.16 17.51
CA GLN A 389 -14.32 23.54 18.21
C GLN A 389 -14.41 25.06 18.45
N THR A 390 -13.29 25.69 18.80
CA THR A 390 -13.20 27.14 19.01
C THR A 390 -13.11 27.94 17.72
N GLY A 391 -12.95 27.27 16.58
CA GLY A 391 -12.81 27.90 15.27
C GLY A 391 -11.44 28.53 15.01
N GLN A 392 -10.46 28.30 15.89
CA GLN A 392 -9.05 28.69 15.67
C GLN A 392 -8.43 27.92 14.50
N PHE A 393 -8.91 26.70 14.24
CA PHE A 393 -8.52 25.92 13.08
C PHE A 393 -9.76 25.47 12.30
N LYS A 394 -9.84 25.86 11.02
CA LYS A 394 -10.90 25.46 10.10
C LYS A 394 -10.27 24.80 8.89
N PRO A 395 -10.01 23.47 8.91
CA PRO A 395 -9.25 22.81 7.86
C PRO A 395 -9.95 22.85 6.50
N GLY A 396 -11.29 22.86 6.47
CA GLY A 396 -12.06 22.68 5.23
C GLY A 396 -12.11 21.23 4.72
N TYR A 397 -11.35 20.33 5.37
CA TYR A 397 -11.25 18.91 5.04
C TYR A 397 -11.40 18.05 6.29
N ASN A 398 -11.75 16.77 6.11
CA ASN A 398 -11.68 15.80 7.20
C ASN A 398 -10.23 15.39 7.51
N ASP A 399 -10.06 14.64 8.59
CA ASP A 399 -8.75 14.35 9.19
C ASP A 399 -7.87 13.50 8.24
N ASP A 400 -8.45 12.65 7.40
CA ASP A 400 -7.71 11.81 6.45
C ASP A 400 -7.28 12.52 5.19
N SER A 401 -8.14 13.40 4.67
CA SER A 401 -7.75 14.28 3.57
C SER A 401 -6.59 15.17 4.03
N GLN A 402 -6.67 15.71 5.26
CA GLN A 402 -5.55 16.42 5.87
C GLN A 402 -4.30 15.55 5.96
N ALA A 403 -4.44 14.26 6.29
CA ALA A 403 -3.31 13.34 6.36
C ALA A 403 -2.61 13.14 5.01
N ILE A 404 -3.36 12.90 3.93
CA ILE A 404 -2.79 12.74 2.58
C ILE A 404 -2.14 14.05 2.09
N ILE A 405 -2.81 15.19 2.31
CA ILE A 405 -2.25 16.53 2.00
C ILE A 405 -0.91 16.74 2.72
N MET A 406 -0.88 16.50 4.03
CA MET A 406 0.33 16.67 4.83
C MET A 406 1.43 15.69 4.44
N THR A 407 1.08 14.48 4.02
CA THR A 407 2.03 13.47 3.53
C THR A 407 2.73 13.97 2.27
N SER A 408 1.96 14.37 1.26
CA SER A 408 2.48 14.89 0.00
C SER A 408 3.35 16.13 0.23
N HIS A 409 2.94 17.04 1.10
CA HIS A 409 3.76 18.19 1.48
C HIS A 409 5.06 17.78 2.16
N LEU A 410 4.99 16.96 3.22
CA LEU A 410 6.13 16.65 4.07
C LEU A 410 7.25 15.95 3.30
N PHE A 411 6.90 14.92 2.52
CA PHE A 411 7.89 14.10 1.83
C PHE A 411 8.50 14.84 0.63
N THR A 412 7.72 15.63 -0.12
CA THR A 412 8.27 16.46 -1.21
C THR A 412 9.17 17.58 -0.67
N LYS A 413 8.75 18.25 0.42
CA LYS A 413 9.58 19.24 1.12
C LYS A 413 10.91 18.63 1.56
N TYR A 414 10.87 17.47 2.18
CA TYR A 414 12.07 16.81 2.69
C TYR A 414 13.04 16.41 1.56
N ILE A 415 12.55 15.82 0.47
CA ILE A 415 13.41 15.52 -0.69
C ILE A 415 14.03 16.81 -1.27
N ALA A 416 13.25 17.89 -1.38
CA ALA A 416 13.76 19.16 -1.85
C ALA A 416 14.84 19.74 -0.92
N GLU A 417 14.69 19.64 0.40
CA GLU A 417 15.68 20.08 1.39
C GLU A 417 16.98 19.26 1.33
N LEU A 418 16.90 17.98 0.94
CA LEU A 418 18.06 17.14 0.66
C LEU A 418 18.75 17.45 -0.69
N GLY A 419 18.22 18.38 -1.48
CA GLY A 419 18.72 18.69 -2.83
C GLY A 419 18.24 17.72 -3.91
N GLY A 420 17.21 16.90 -3.62
CA GLY A 420 16.54 16.06 -4.60
C GLY A 420 15.50 16.83 -5.43
N GLU A 421 15.06 16.22 -6.52
CA GLU A 421 14.11 16.82 -7.46
C GLU A 421 12.68 16.37 -7.09
N ALA A 422 12.00 17.16 -6.26
CA ALA A 422 10.63 16.89 -5.86
C ALA A 422 9.62 17.74 -6.65
N TYR A 423 8.50 17.14 -7.06
CA TYR A 423 7.37 17.80 -7.73
C TYR A 423 6.10 17.52 -6.92
N LEU A 424 5.35 18.57 -6.62
CA LEU A 424 4.07 18.47 -5.92
C LEU A 424 2.95 18.95 -6.86
N TYR A 425 1.84 18.21 -6.94
CA TYR A 425 0.63 18.64 -7.64
C TYR A 425 -0.63 18.52 -6.78
N GLU A 426 -1.66 19.24 -7.20
CA GLU A 426 -3.03 19.07 -6.75
C GLU A 426 -3.94 18.97 -7.96
N TYR A 427 -4.75 17.91 -8.02
CA TYR A 427 -5.90 17.85 -8.91
C TYR A 427 -7.04 18.64 -8.28
N ASP A 428 -7.13 19.92 -8.66
CA ASP A 428 -8.08 20.90 -8.16
C ASP A 428 -9.20 21.24 -9.15
N TYR A 429 -9.40 20.41 -10.17
CA TYR A 429 -10.64 20.42 -10.94
C TYR A 429 -11.80 19.87 -10.08
N PRO A 430 -12.92 20.59 -9.91
CA PRO A 430 -13.93 20.25 -8.90
C PRO A 430 -14.83 19.07 -9.30
N VAL A 431 -14.95 18.77 -10.60
CA VAL A 431 -15.69 17.59 -11.09
C VAL A 431 -14.76 16.38 -10.97
N HIS A 432 -15.31 15.25 -10.49
CA HIS A 432 -14.55 14.01 -10.21
C HIS A 432 -13.23 14.24 -9.45
N GLY A 433 -13.28 15.08 -8.41
CA GLY A 433 -12.13 15.38 -7.56
C GLY A 433 -11.99 14.49 -6.32
N ALA A 434 -12.58 13.28 -6.28
CA ALA A 434 -12.51 12.39 -5.12
C ALA A 434 -11.21 11.54 -5.12
N HIS A 435 -11.04 10.69 -4.10
CA HIS A 435 -9.84 9.86 -3.92
C HIS A 435 -9.42 9.15 -5.22
N ALA A 436 -8.21 9.44 -5.70
CA ALA A 436 -7.62 8.78 -6.87
C ALA A 436 -8.47 8.84 -8.17
N ASP A 437 -9.46 9.72 -8.28
CA ASP A 437 -10.23 9.89 -9.52
C ASP A 437 -9.34 10.42 -10.65
N ASP A 438 -8.31 11.20 -10.33
CA ASP A 438 -7.28 11.66 -11.26
C ASP A 438 -6.52 10.51 -11.94
N ALA A 439 -6.46 9.36 -11.28
CA ALA A 439 -5.85 8.15 -11.82
C ALA A 439 -6.67 7.54 -12.97
N TYR A 440 -7.93 7.92 -13.19
CA TYR A 440 -8.68 7.52 -14.39
C TYR A 440 -7.99 8.00 -15.66
N PHE A 441 -7.52 9.24 -15.69
CA PHE A 441 -6.84 9.79 -16.85
C PHE A 441 -5.51 9.06 -17.12
N VAL A 442 -4.77 8.71 -16.06
CA VAL A 442 -3.40 8.20 -16.13
C VAL A 442 -3.35 6.67 -16.30
N LEU A 443 -4.16 5.95 -15.55
CA LEU A 443 -4.14 4.48 -15.39
C LEU A 443 -5.44 3.80 -15.83
N GLY A 444 -6.53 4.56 -16.02
CA GLY A 444 -7.75 4.05 -16.68
C GLY A 444 -8.76 3.34 -15.77
N PHE A 445 -8.64 3.47 -14.45
CA PHE A 445 -9.63 2.93 -13.48
C PHE A 445 -10.41 4.09 -12.83
N HIS A 446 -11.54 3.79 -12.14
CA HIS A 446 -12.55 4.80 -11.77
C HIS A 446 -13.19 5.47 -12.98
N GLU A 447 -13.68 4.67 -13.93
CA GLU A 447 -14.31 5.22 -15.14
C GLU A 447 -15.55 6.06 -14.81
N PHE A 448 -15.56 7.28 -15.33
CA PHE A 448 -16.69 8.20 -15.33
C PHE A 448 -16.86 8.85 -16.70
N GLU A 449 -18.06 9.40 -16.94
CA GLU A 449 -18.32 10.23 -18.11
C GLU A 449 -17.55 11.55 -17.96
N LYS A 450 -16.73 11.88 -18.96
CA LYS A 450 -15.89 13.08 -18.94
C LYS A 450 -16.67 14.26 -19.49
N ASP A 451 -16.56 15.41 -18.85
CA ASP A 451 -16.93 16.67 -19.49
C ASP A 451 -15.85 17.16 -20.48
N GLU A 452 -16.10 18.31 -21.13
CA GLU A 452 -15.17 18.87 -22.11
C GLU A 452 -13.78 19.24 -21.55
N ASN A 453 -13.71 19.64 -20.27
CA ASN A 453 -12.46 19.99 -19.60
C ASN A 453 -11.68 18.71 -19.24
N GLU A 454 -12.37 17.68 -18.77
CA GLU A 454 -11.82 16.37 -18.48
C GLU A 454 -11.37 15.63 -19.74
N GLU A 455 -12.08 15.80 -20.86
CA GLU A 455 -11.65 15.32 -22.17
C GLU A 455 -10.31 15.96 -22.56
N TRP A 456 -10.15 17.26 -22.34
CA TRP A 456 -8.86 17.94 -22.54
C TRP A 456 -7.78 17.40 -21.59
N LEU A 457 -8.09 17.29 -20.30
CA LEU A 457 -7.16 16.77 -19.29
C LEU A 457 -6.71 15.33 -19.61
N SER A 458 -7.61 14.48 -20.12
CA SER A 458 -7.30 13.10 -20.49
C SER A 458 -6.18 12.96 -21.53
N ARG A 459 -5.95 14.00 -22.35
CA ARG A 459 -4.91 14.03 -23.37
C ARG A 459 -3.59 14.62 -22.88
N VAL A 460 -3.65 15.52 -21.90
CA VAL A 460 -2.50 16.32 -21.44
C VAL A 460 -1.93 15.76 -20.14
N TYR A 461 -2.78 15.46 -19.17
CA TYR A 461 -2.38 15.07 -17.82
C TYR A 461 -1.49 13.82 -17.80
N PRO A 462 -1.77 12.73 -18.54
CA PRO A 462 -0.88 11.55 -18.57
C PRO A 462 0.52 11.84 -19.12
N ARG A 463 0.67 12.87 -19.97
CA ARG A 463 1.98 13.26 -20.51
C ARG A 463 2.91 13.77 -19.42
N TYR A 464 2.38 14.37 -18.35
CA TYR A 464 3.20 14.83 -17.23
C TYR A 464 3.91 13.67 -16.54
N PHE A 465 3.20 12.55 -16.36
CA PHE A 465 3.74 11.32 -15.80
C PHE A 465 4.76 10.70 -16.74
N ALA A 466 4.44 10.57 -18.03
CA ALA A 466 5.36 10.04 -19.03
C ALA A 466 6.66 10.88 -19.11
N ASN A 467 6.57 12.20 -19.09
CA ASN A 467 7.73 13.09 -19.11
C ASN A 467 8.61 12.90 -17.87
N PHE A 468 8.01 12.78 -16.69
CA PHE A 468 8.75 12.49 -15.46
C PHE A 468 9.49 11.16 -15.55
N VAL A 469 8.83 10.09 -15.99
CA VAL A 469 9.43 8.75 -16.17
C VAL A 469 10.61 8.80 -17.14
N LYS A 470 10.53 9.61 -18.20
CA LYS A 470 11.63 9.77 -19.18
C LYS A 470 12.84 10.55 -18.66
N GLY A 471 12.80 11.10 -17.44
CA GLY A 471 13.88 11.94 -16.92
C GLY A 471 13.63 13.45 -17.02
N GLY A 472 12.54 13.87 -17.68
CA GLY A 472 12.23 15.28 -17.94
C GLY A 472 11.40 15.94 -16.84
N ARG A 473 11.18 17.25 -16.98
CA ARG A 473 10.18 17.96 -16.17
C ARG A 473 8.78 17.50 -16.60
N PRO A 474 7.84 17.29 -15.66
CA PRO A 474 6.49 16.88 -16.00
C PRO A 474 5.78 17.87 -16.94
N ALA A 475 5.86 19.18 -16.66
CA ALA A 475 5.39 20.24 -17.56
C ALA A 475 6.42 21.39 -17.66
N PRO A 476 6.38 22.24 -18.70
CA PRO A 476 7.36 23.31 -18.89
C PRO A 476 7.47 24.29 -17.71
N ASP A 477 6.34 24.67 -17.12
CA ASP A 477 6.25 25.61 -16.00
C ASP A 477 6.14 24.92 -14.63
N TRP A 478 6.08 23.59 -14.59
CA TRP A 478 6.07 22.82 -13.34
C TRP A 478 7.49 22.70 -12.81
N ASN A 479 7.84 23.61 -11.90
CA ASN A 479 9.17 23.66 -11.28
C ASN A 479 9.25 22.73 -10.06
N PRO A 480 10.45 22.21 -9.73
CA PRO A 480 10.67 21.50 -8.48
C PRO A 480 10.25 22.32 -7.25
N VAL A 481 9.85 21.62 -6.20
CA VAL A 481 9.40 22.20 -4.93
C VAL A 481 10.53 23.05 -4.33
N LYS A 482 10.17 24.30 -4.02
CA LYS A 482 10.93 25.23 -3.19
C LYS A 482 10.20 25.35 -1.85
N PRO A 483 10.72 24.76 -0.76
CA PRO A 483 10.04 24.70 0.53
C PRO A 483 9.49 26.05 1.02
N GLN A 484 10.21 27.14 0.77
CA GLN A 484 9.85 28.49 1.23
C GLN A 484 8.63 29.05 0.48
N LEU A 485 8.39 28.60 -0.75
CA LEU A 485 7.26 29.06 -1.58
C LEU A 485 6.06 28.14 -1.47
N MET A 486 6.26 26.89 -1.02
CA MET A 486 5.25 25.82 -1.07
C MET A 486 4.60 25.75 -2.47
N ASN A 487 5.41 25.84 -3.53
CA ASN A 487 4.90 25.76 -4.89
C ASN A 487 4.42 24.35 -5.21
N TYR A 488 3.34 24.28 -5.97
CA TYR A 488 2.72 23.05 -6.45
C TYR A 488 2.08 23.31 -7.83
N TYR A 489 1.85 22.25 -8.58
CA TYR A 489 1.16 22.34 -9.86
C TYR A 489 -0.34 22.12 -9.68
N SER A 490 -1.13 23.13 -10.04
CA SER A 490 -2.59 23.03 -10.05
C SER A 490 -3.02 22.38 -11.36
N VAL A 491 -3.70 21.24 -11.26
CA VAL A 491 -4.28 20.51 -12.39
C VAL A 491 -5.77 20.87 -12.43
N ASN A 492 -6.04 22.06 -12.96
CA ASN A 492 -7.37 22.62 -13.15
C ASN A 492 -7.56 23.01 -14.63
N LYS A 493 -8.79 22.88 -15.13
CA LYS A 493 -9.14 23.27 -16.50
C LYS A 493 -10.53 23.90 -16.54
N SER A 494 -10.63 25.10 -17.11
CA SER A 494 -11.90 25.70 -17.53
C SER A 494 -11.70 26.28 -18.93
N ILE A 495 -12.41 25.73 -19.92
CA ILE A 495 -12.42 26.26 -21.28
C ILE A 495 -13.13 27.63 -21.30
N ALA A 496 -14.23 27.76 -20.56
CA ALA A 496 -15.02 29.00 -20.49
C ALA A 496 -14.23 30.18 -19.90
N ASP A 497 -13.38 29.91 -18.91
CA ASP A 497 -12.63 30.95 -18.17
C ASP A 497 -11.16 31.05 -18.60
N ASP A 498 -10.76 30.35 -19.67
CA ASP A 498 -9.36 30.23 -20.14
C ASP A 498 -8.36 29.79 -19.05
N ILE A 499 -8.82 28.96 -18.11
CA ILE A 499 -7.97 28.38 -17.08
C ILE A 499 -7.30 27.14 -17.64
N SER A 500 -5.98 27.02 -17.44
CA SER A 500 -5.19 25.83 -17.75
C SER A 500 -4.28 25.48 -16.58
N PRO A 501 -3.78 24.22 -16.51
CA PRO A 501 -2.86 23.81 -15.45
C PRO A 501 -1.63 24.70 -15.40
N HIS A 502 -1.22 25.11 -14.19
CA HIS A 502 -0.08 25.98 -13.97
C HIS A 502 0.46 25.86 -12.55
N THR A 503 1.69 26.32 -12.34
CA THR A 503 2.27 26.40 -10.99
C THR A 503 1.58 27.47 -10.13
N LYS A 504 1.11 27.07 -8.94
CA LYS A 504 0.60 27.93 -7.86
C LYS A 504 1.55 27.88 -6.64
N TYR A 505 1.29 28.73 -5.66
CA TYR A 505 2.08 28.88 -4.43
C TYR A 505 1.20 28.69 -3.20
N GLY A 506 1.81 28.33 -2.07
CA GLY A 506 1.09 28.19 -0.80
C GLY A 506 0.23 26.94 -0.68
N TYR A 507 0.70 25.80 -1.20
CA TYR A 507 0.01 24.50 -1.14
C TYR A 507 -0.61 24.25 0.24
N GLN A 508 -1.95 24.22 0.29
CA GLN A 508 -2.77 23.96 1.47
C GLN A 508 -2.25 24.63 2.77
N SER A 509 -1.78 25.88 2.66
CA SER A 509 -0.98 26.55 3.71
C SER A 509 -1.65 26.66 5.09
N ASN A 510 -2.99 26.70 5.16
CA ASN A 510 -3.74 26.68 6.43
C ASN A 510 -3.49 25.37 7.20
N ILE A 511 -3.56 24.23 6.51
CA ILE A 511 -3.34 22.89 7.08
C ILE A 511 -1.86 22.73 7.42
N VAL A 512 -0.98 23.05 6.48
CA VAL A 512 0.48 22.90 6.63
C VAL A 512 0.99 23.68 7.85
N ARG A 513 0.65 24.96 7.96
CA ARG A 513 1.09 25.81 9.08
C ARG A 513 0.55 25.31 10.41
N TYR A 514 -0.70 24.85 10.44
CA TYR A 514 -1.29 24.34 11.67
C TYR A 514 -0.53 23.13 12.21
N TYR A 515 -0.25 22.14 11.37
CA TYR A 515 0.47 20.94 11.79
C TYR A 515 1.95 21.20 12.07
N ASP A 516 2.60 22.14 11.38
CA ASP A 516 3.95 22.60 11.73
C ASP A 516 3.98 23.18 13.17
N GLU A 517 2.99 23.98 13.56
CA GLU A 517 2.87 24.49 14.94
C GLU A 517 2.51 23.39 15.94
N LEU A 518 1.70 22.39 15.54
CA LEU A 518 1.36 21.25 16.39
C LEU A 518 2.60 20.39 16.70
N VAL A 519 3.49 20.19 15.73
CA VAL A 519 4.77 19.49 15.94
C VAL A 519 5.68 20.29 16.89
N LYS A 520 5.74 21.61 16.76
CA LYS A 520 6.48 22.46 17.71
C LYS A 520 5.91 22.37 19.12
N PHE A 521 4.59 22.34 19.26
CA PHE A 521 3.91 22.16 20.53
C PHE A 521 4.28 20.81 21.17
N ASP A 522 4.27 19.72 20.40
CA ASP A 522 4.73 18.40 20.84
C ASP A 522 6.18 18.43 21.34
N ASP A 523 7.10 19.05 20.59
CA ASP A 523 8.51 19.15 20.97
C ASP A 523 8.71 19.93 22.28
N VAL A 524 7.92 20.99 22.52
CA VAL A 524 7.93 21.74 23.78
C VAL A 524 7.40 20.88 24.92
N LEU A 525 6.27 20.20 24.73
CA LEU A 525 5.70 19.29 25.74
C LEU A 525 6.68 18.17 26.12
N PHE A 526 7.31 17.56 25.12
CA PHE A 526 8.33 16.53 25.32
C PHE A 526 9.48 17.03 26.21
N LYS A 527 10.01 18.23 25.92
CA LYS A 527 11.06 18.86 26.75
C LYS A 527 10.59 19.14 28.18
N VAL A 528 9.36 19.63 28.36
CA VAL A 528 8.79 19.91 29.68
C VAL A 528 8.61 18.63 30.49
N LYS A 529 7.97 17.61 29.92
CA LYS A 529 7.76 16.32 30.59
C LYS A 529 9.08 15.65 30.97
N ASN A 530 10.06 15.65 30.07
CA ASN A 530 11.38 15.10 30.38
C ASN A 530 12.07 15.89 31.48
N LYS A 531 12.01 17.23 31.47
CA LYS A 531 12.59 18.05 32.54
C LYS A 531 11.94 17.76 33.90
N VAL A 532 10.62 17.54 33.94
CA VAL A 532 9.88 17.17 35.16
C VAL A 532 10.28 15.78 35.64
N LEU A 533 10.40 14.80 34.74
CA LEU A 533 10.80 13.43 35.08
C LEU A 533 12.27 13.33 35.50
N SER A 534 13.15 14.17 34.92
CA SER A 534 14.59 14.23 35.25
C SER A 534 14.92 15.19 36.39
N ALA A 535 13.93 15.93 36.91
CA ALA A 535 14.16 16.84 38.02
C ALA A 535 14.58 16.00 39.25
N PRO A 536 15.72 16.30 39.90
CA PRO A 536 16.08 15.62 41.13
C PRO A 536 14.94 15.80 42.11
N ILE A 537 14.46 14.70 42.69
CA ILE A 537 13.53 14.75 43.81
C ILE A 537 14.31 15.38 44.96
N GLU A 538 14.20 16.70 45.11
CA GLU A 538 14.55 17.35 46.37
C GLU A 538 13.55 16.83 47.40
N TYR A 539 13.98 15.84 48.18
CA TYR A 539 13.43 15.70 49.52
C TYR A 539 13.75 17.00 50.22
N LYS A 540 12.80 17.95 50.22
CA LYS A 540 12.77 18.95 51.28
C LYS A 540 12.75 18.15 52.56
N SER A 541 13.89 18.09 53.24
CA SER A 541 13.91 17.74 54.65
C SER A 541 12.83 18.62 55.27
N LEU A 542 11.75 17.98 55.75
CA LEU A 542 10.79 18.63 56.60
C LEU A 542 11.58 19.15 57.80
N ASN A 543 12.03 20.40 57.70
CA ASN A 543 12.64 21.11 58.80
C ASN A 543 11.48 21.38 59.76
N PHE A 544 11.27 20.46 60.69
CA PHE A 544 10.51 20.72 61.89
C PHE A 544 11.30 21.75 62.70
N SER A 545 11.16 23.02 62.35
CA SER A 545 11.59 24.15 63.18
C SER A 545 10.55 24.47 64.26
N GLY A 546 9.70 23.50 64.60
CA GLY A 546 8.84 23.53 65.78
C GLY A 546 9.49 22.65 66.84
N ASN A 547 9.74 23.25 68.01
CA ASN A 547 10.38 22.68 69.19
C ASN A 547 9.93 21.22 69.45
N PHE A 548 10.70 20.22 68.98
CA PHE A 548 10.37 18.80 69.15
C PHE A 548 10.27 18.42 70.65
N GLN A 549 10.93 19.20 71.50
CA GLN A 549 10.87 19.11 72.96
C GLN A 549 9.45 19.39 73.50
N SER A 550 8.73 20.40 72.98
CA SER A 550 7.37 20.72 73.46
C SER A 550 6.32 19.74 72.94
N PHE A 551 6.58 19.08 71.80
CA PHE A 551 5.71 18.02 71.28
C PHE A 551 5.82 16.76 72.15
N LEU A 552 7.04 16.36 72.52
CA LEU A 552 7.28 15.21 73.40
C LEU A 552 6.71 15.40 74.82
N GLU A 553 6.66 16.64 75.33
CA GLU A 553 6.05 16.96 76.62
C GLU A 553 4.51 16.97 76.60
N SER A 554 3.89 16.98 75.42
CA SER A 554 2.42 16.98 75.23
C SER A 554 1.83 15.60 74.91
N LEU A 555 2.66 14.58 74.73
CA LEU A 555 2.22 13.23 74.39
C LEU A 555 1.55 12.55 75.58
N THR A 556 0.23 12.35 75.50
CA THR A 556 -0.48 11.51 76.45
C THR A 556 -0.26 10.03 76.11
N ILE A 557 -0.44 9.13 77.09
CA ILE A 557 -0.37 7.67 76.87
C ILE A 557 -1.34 7.24 75.74
N THR A 558 -2.46 7.95 75.59
CA THR A 558 -3.44 7.75 74.53
C THR A 558 -2.86 8.00 73.13
N ASP A 559 -2.05 9.05 72.98
CA ASP A 559 -1.42 9.41 71.70
C ASP A 559 -0.35 8.39 71.29
N ALA A 560 0.40 7.88 72.27
CA ALA A 560 1.36 6.80 72.05
C ALA A 560 0.67 5.49 71.61
N ILE A 561 -0.48 5.16 72.18
CA ILE A 561 -1.27 3.98 71.79
C ILE A 561 -1.82 4.13 70.37
N VAL A 562 -2.35 5.31 70.01
CA VAL A 562 -2.87 5.57 68.66
C VAL A 562 -1.75 5.48 67.62
N PHE A 563 -0.58 6.05 67.92
CA PHE A 563 0.58 6.00 67.02
C PHE A 563 1.08 4.56 66.84
N PHE A 564 1.13 3.78 67.93
CA PHE A 564 1.53 2.37 67.88
C PHE A 564 0.53 1.52 67.10
N CYS A 565 -0.77 1.76 67.27
CA CYS A 565 -1.83 1.08 66.50
C CYS A 565 -1.76 1.44 65.00
N PHE A 566 -1.50 2.71 64.67
CA PHE A 566 -1.34 3.14 63.28
C PHE A 566 -0.10 2.51 62.64
N PHE A 567 1.01 2.45 63.37
CA PHE A 567 2.25 1.83 62.89
C PHE A 567 2.09 0.32 62.66
N ILE A 568 1.39 -0.38 63.58
CA ILE A 568 1.03 -1.79 63.41
C ILE A 568 0.11 -1.97 62.19
N ALA A 569 -0.88 -1.09 61.98
CA ALA A 569 -1.78 -1.17 60.84
C ALA A 569 -1.04 -1.00 59.51
N VAL A 570 -0.07 -0.08 59.43
CA VAL A 570 0.78 0.12 58.24
C VAL A 570 1.67 -1.09 57.99
N ILE A 571 2.29 -1.66 59.04
CA ILE A 571 3.09 -2.89 58.92
C ILE A 571 2.22 -4.07 58.47
N CYS A 572 1.00 -4.20 59.01
CA CYS A 572 0.06 -5.25 58.61
C CYS A 572 -0.39 -5.07 57.15
N PHE A 573 -0.63 -3.83 56.70
CA PHE A 573 -0.98 -3.52 55.32
C PHE A 573 0.16 -3.86 54.35
N LEU A 574 1.40 -3.48 54.68
CA LEU A 574 2.59 -3.82 53.90
C LEU A 574 2.88 -5.33 53.89
N CYS A 575 2.64 -6.04 55.01
CA CYS A 575 2.73 -7.49 55.07
C CYS A 575 1.64 -8.20 54.25
N CYS A 576 0.42 -7.65 54.21
CA CYS A 576 -0.66 -8.15 53.35
C CYS A 576 -0.36 -7.95 51.87
N LEU A 577 0.23 -6.81 51.48
CA LEU A 577 0.71 -6.57 50.12
C LEU A 577 1.81 -7.56 49.72
N CYS A 578 2.76 -7.85 50.62
CA CYS A 578 3.80 -8.86 50.39
C CYS A 578 3.23 -10.29 50.27
N LYS A 579 2.22 -10.66 51.07
CA LYS A 579 1.54 -11.96 50.98
C LYS A 579 0.69 -12.11 49.71
N CYS A 580 0.08 -11.03 49.21
CA CYS A 580 -0.59 -11.03 47.91
C CYS A 580 0.38 -11.24 46.74
N PHE A 581 1.58 -10.64 46.80
CA PHE A 581 2.63 -10.85 45.81
C PHE A 581 3.21 -12.28 45.82
N GLN A 582 3.38 -12.89 47.00
CA GLN A 582 3.84 -14.28 47.12
C GLN A 582 2.80 -15.31 46.63
N ARG A 583 1.49 -15.07 46.80
CA ARG A 583 0.44 -15.96 46.27
C ARG A 583 0.34 -15.92 44.74
N PHE A 584 0.58 -14.76 44.11
CA PHE A 584 0.64 -14.66 42.65
C PHE A 584 1.87 -15.37 42.06
N CYS A 585 3.04 -15.30 42.73
CA CYS A 585 4.24 -16.02 42.28
C CYS A 585 4.16 -17.55 42.47
N CYS A 586 3.51 -18.03 43.54
CA CYS A 586 3.40 -19.48 43.79
C CYS A 586 2.41 -20.20 42.86
N CYS A 587 1.37 -19.51 42.36
CA CYS A 587 0.43 -20.09 41.39
C CYS A 587 1.07 -20.29 40.00
N CYS A 588 2.06 -19.48 39.60
CA CYS A 588 2.78 -19.66 38.34
C CYS A 588 3.83 -20.78 38.38
N CYS A 589 4.41 -21.09 39.55
CA CYS A 589 5.45 -22.13 39.66
C CYS A 589 4.94 -23.57 39.85
N ARG A 590 3.67 -23.80 40.27
CA ARG A 590 3.15 -25.15 40.55
C ARG A 590 2.49 -25.89 39.37
N ARG A 591 2.40 -25.29 38.17
CA ARG A 591 1.83 -25.97 36.97
C ARG A 591 2.85 -26.71 36.09
N LYS A 592 4.13 -26.73 36.45
CA LYS A 592 5.17 -27.54 35.79
C LYS A 592 5.77 -28.56 36.75
N ARG A 593 5.11 -29.71 36.90
CA ARG A 593 5.71 -31.05 37.15
C ARG A 593 4.58 -32.06 37.22
N GLY A 594 4.55 -32.95 36.23
CA GLY A 594 3.52 -33.96 36.05
C GLY A 594 3.70 -35.19 36.94
N CYS A 595 2.59 -35.93 37.01
CA CYS A 595 2.46 -37.38 36.99
C CYS A 595 3.30 -38.20 37.97
N GLU A 596 2.64 -38.86 38.92
CA GLU A 596 2.52 -40.33 38.94
C GLU A 596 1.58 -40.85 40.06
N HIS A 597 0.83 -41.90 39.71
CA HIS A 597 0.16 -42.92 40.54
C HIS A 597 -1.09 -42.63 41.41
N GLN A 598 -2.27 -42.92 40.78
CA GLN A 598 -3.31 -43.91 41.20
C GLN A 598 -4.15 -43.69 42.50
N PRO A 599 -5.32 -44.38 42.71
CA PRO A 599 -6.61 -44.18 42.04
C PRO A 599 -7.82 -44.11 43.03
N LEU A 600 -9.04 -43.89 42.49
CA LEU A 600 -10.37 -44.22 43.08
C LEU A 600 -10.79 -43.36 44.31
N ILE A 601 -12.03 -42.91 44.54
CA ILE A 601 -13.34 -43.55 44.45
C ILE A 601 -14.43 -42.47 44.27
N ILE A 602 -15.45 -42.84 43.49
CA ILE A 602 -16.73 -42.17 43.24
C ILE A 602 -17.53 -41.89 44.53
N ARG A 603 -18.10 -40.69 44.68
CA ARG A 603 -19.42 -40.53 45.32
C ARG A 603 -20.22 -39.40 44.66
N GLN A 604 -21.30 -39.81 44.00
CA GLN A 604 -22.45 -38.98 43.63
C GLN A 604 -23.12 -38.41 44.88
N TYR A 605 -23.69 -37.20 44.78
CA TYR A 605 -25.11 -36.89 44.98
C TYR A 605 -25.36 -35.38 44.84
N PRO A 606 -26.61 -34.91 44.64
CA PRO A 606 -26.92 -33.82 43.72
C PRO A 606 -27.47 -32.58 44.44
N MET A 607 -27.23 -31.41 43.85
CA MET A 607 -28.25 -30.43 43.45
C MET A 607 -27.57 -29.30 42.70
#